data_AF-A0A7S1S599-F1
#
_entry.id   AF-A0A7S1S599-F1
#
_cell.length_a   1.000
_cell.length_b   1.000
_cell.length_c   1.000
_cell.angle_alpha   90.00
_cell.angle_beta   90.00
_cell.angle_gamma   90.00
#
_symmetry.space_group_name_H-M   'P 1'
#
loop_
_entity.id
_entity.type
_entity.pdbx_description
1 polymer ?
#
loop_
_entity_poly.entity_id
_entity_poly.type
_entity_poly.pdbx_seq_one_letter_code
_entity_poly.pdbx_strand_id
1 'polypeptide(L)'
;WMCHQETTDARGGVLADEMGMGKTVQAISLLLSRPQRAPCLIVCPMAAVHQWVAEIQRFTTPGALRTLVYHGAQKANASSQFKKVDVVVTTYQTLETEYRRETNKQRLACKFCGKLFLPEKLAFHQRYFCGPDAVRTAKQRMTDKKHKDAAVKGMQTMGIGQAPPSTPSSYQTPTITNIYKEYMKEAGVEVKAKG
;
A
#
# COMPACT_ATOMS: atom_id res chain seq x y z
N TRP A 1 -26.16 17.83 -7.52
CA TRP A 1 -24.75 18.24 -7.64
C TRP A 1 -23.85 17.08 -8.12
N MET A 2 -23.70 15.97 -7.39
CA MET A 2 -22.79 14.88 -7.78
C MET A 2 -23.03 14.33 -9.20
N CYS A 3 -24.28 14.09 -9.61
CA CYS A 3 -24.59 13.62 -10.96
C CYS A 3 -24.11 14.59 -12.05
N HIS A 4 -24.14 15.90 -11.78
CA HIS A 4 -23.60 16.91 -12.69
C HIS A 4 -22.06 16.86 -12.73
N GLN A 5 -21.39 16.58 -11.61
CA GLN A 5 -19.93 16.42 -11.59
C GLN A 5 -19.46 15.25 -12.46
N GLU A 6 -20.23 14.15 -12.54
CA GLU A 6 -19.91 13.03 -13.43
C GLU A 6 -19.94 13.39 -14.91
N THR A 7 -20.69 14.43 -15.31
CA THR A 7 -20.77 14.89 -16.71
C THR A 7 -19.73 15.95 -17.07
N THR A 8 -18.98 16.48 -16.09
CA THR A 8 -17.90 17.43 -16.35
C THR A 8 -16.65 16.75 -16.90
N ASP A 9 -15.71 17.52 -17.43
CA ASP A 9 -14.41 17.01 -17.89
C ASP A 9 -13.60 16.32 -16.78
N ALA A 10 -13.76 16.76 -15.53
CA ALA A 10 -13.12 16.16 -14.37
C ALA A 10 -13.76 14.82 -13.95
N ARG A 11 -15.03 14.58 -14.31
CA ARG A 11 -15.81 13.37 -14.02
C ARG A 11 -15.87 12.99 -12.53
N GLY A 12 -15.90 13.99 -11.65
CA GLY A 12 -15.90 13.79 -10.20
C GLY A 12 -15.63 15.10 -9.45
N GLY A 13 -15.52 14.99 -8.12
CA GLY A 13 -15.25 16.14 -7.27
C GLY A 13 -15.04 15.75 -5.80
N VAL A 14 -14.76 16.75 -4.97
CA VAL A 14 -14.61 16.58 -3.52
C VAL A 14 -15.93 16.98 -2.85
N LEU A 15 -16.58 16.02 -2.20
CA LEU A 15 -17.75 16.28 -1.37
C LEU A 15 -17.29 16.50 0.09
N ALA A 16 -17.21 17.77 0.50
CA ALA A 16 -16.66 18.19 1.79
C ALA A 16 -17.74 18.73 2.75
N ASP A 17 -18.94 18.16 2.70
CA ASP A 17 -20.04 18.45 3.61
C ASP A 17 -19.65 18.20 5.08
N GLU A 18 -20.29 18.92 6.02
CA GLU A 18 -20.16 18.69 7.46
C GLU A 18 -20.41 17.23 7.86
N MET A 19 -19.79 16.81 8.95
CA MET A 19 -20.00 15.47 9.52
C MET A 19 -21.47 15.33 9.94
N GLY A 20 -22.09 14.21 9.59
CA GLY A 20 -23.52 13.97 9.87
C GLY A 20 -24.48 14.32 8.72
N MET A 21 -24.06 15.04 7.69
CA MET A 21 -24.95 15.40 6.54
C MET A 21 -25.23 14.26 5.55
N GLY A 22 -24.99 13.00 5.94
CA GLY A 22 -25.37 11.84 5.13
C GLY A 22 -24.53 11.62 3.86
N LYS A 23 -23.26 12.06 3.83
CA LYS A 23 -22.34 11.87 2.68
C LYS A 23 -22.30 10.43 2.15
N THR A 24 -22.39 9.43 3.02
CA THR A 24 -22.43 8.02 2.63
C THR A 24 -23.70 7.70 1.84
N VAL A 25 -24.88 8.11 2.32
CA VAL A 25 -26.17 7.94 1.64
C VAL A 25 -26.18 8.68 0.30
N GLN A 26 -25.61 9.88 0.26
CA GLN A 26 -25.43 10.63 -0.97
C GLN A 26 -24.60 9.82 -1.97
N ALA A 27 -23.44 9.28 -1.56
CA ALA A 27 -22.60 8.45 -2.42
C ALA A 27 -23.31 7.17 -2.90
N ILE A 28 -24.06 6.48 -2.03
CA ILE A 28 -24.86 5.30 -2.40
C ILE A 28 -25.94 5.68 -3.42
N SER A 29 -26.62 6.81 -3.22
CA SER A 29 -27.64 7.32 -4.15
C SER A 29 -27.04 7.61 -5.53
N LEU A 30 -25.82 8.15 -5.58
CA LEU A 30 -25.07 8.34 -6.82
C LEU A 30 -24.77 7.01 -7.52
N LEU A 31 -24.36 5.97 -6.77
CA LEU A 31 -24.11 4.65 -7.36
C LEU A 31 -25.37 4.08 -8.02
N LEU A 32 -26.53 4.28 -7.40
CA LEU A 32 -27.82 3.83 -7.92
C LEU A 32 -28.32 4.62 -9.13
N SER A 33 -27.97 5.90 -9.24
CA SER A 33 -28.44 6.78 -10.34
C SER A 33 -27.67 6.59 -11.64
N ARG A 34 -26.55 5.85 -11.63
CA ARG A 34 -25.71 5.63 -12.81
C ARG A 34 -26.39 4.73 -13.84
N PRO A 35 -26.47 5.15 -15.12
CA PRO A 35 -27.10 4.35 -16.18
C PRO A 35 -26.30 3.09 -16.54
N GLN A 36 -24.98 3.10 -16.34
CA GLN A 36 -24.09 1.96 -16.56
C GLN A 36 -23.52 1.50 -15.21
N ARG A 37 -23.83 0.25 -14.83
CA ARG A 37 -23.32 -0.37 -13.58
C ARG A 37 -21.90 -0.89 -13.78
N ALA A 38 -20.95 0.03 -13.91
CA ALA A 38 -19.53 -0.30 -13.80
C ALA A 38 -19.17 -0.54 -12.32
N PRO A 39 -18.30 -1.51 -12.01
CA PRO A 39 -17.85 -1.74 -10.64
C PRO A 39 -17.24 -0.47 -10.03
N CYS A 40 -17.72 -0.08 -8.84
CA CYS A 40 -17.15 1.02 -8.07
C CYS A 40 -16.25 0.49 -6.95
N LEU A 41 -15.07 1.08 -6.81
CA LEU A 41 -14.14 0.80 -5.71
C LEU A 41 -14.27 1.85 -4.63
N ILE A 42 -14.68 1.44 -3.43
CA ILE A 42 -14.69 2.26 -2.22
C ILE A 42 -13.44 1.92 -1.41
N VAL A 43 -12.61 2.94 -1.16
CA VAL A 43 -11.42 2.81 -0.31
C VAL A 43 -11.68 3.57 0.98
N CYS A 44 -11.56 2.89 2.13
CA CYS A 44 -11.87 3.48 3.42
C CYS A 44 -10.93 2.95 4.54
N PRO A 45 -10.90 3.58 5.72
CA PRO A 45 -10.22 3.00 6.89
C PRO A 45 -10.82 1.65 7.27
N MET A 46 -10.04 0.75 7.88
CA MET A 46 -10.50 -0.59 8.25
C MET A 46 -11.77 -0.55 9.11
N ALA A 47 -11.86 0.37 10.06
CA ALA A 47 -13.03 0.54 10.92
C ALA A 47 -14.33 0.87 10.17
N ALA A 48 -14.25 1.45 8.97
CA ALA A 48 -15.41 1.88 8.19
C ALA A 48 -15.90 0.82 7.18
N VAL A 49 -15.16 -0.28 6.97
CA VAL A 49 -15.50 -1.29 5.94
C VAL A 49 -16.89 -1.88 6.17
N HIS A 50 -17.15 -2.38 7.37
CA HIS A 50 -18.45 -2.98 7.69
C HIS A 50 -19.56 -1.93 7.77
N GLN A 51 -19.24 -0.69 8.14
CA GLN A 51 -20.19 0.41 8.12
C GLN A 51 -20.69 0.68 6.69
N TRP A 52 -19.78 0.75 5.70
CA TRP A 52 -20.16 0.92 4.30
C TRP A 52 -21.09 -0.20 3.81
N VAL A 53 -20.77 -1.45 4.15
CA VAL A 53 -21.62 -2.60 3.78
C VAL A 53 -23.00 -2.51 4.43
N ALA A 54 -23.05 -2.19 5.73
CA ALA A 54 -24.31 -2.05 6.46
C ALA A 54 -25.16 -0.89 5.92
N GLU A 55 -24.55 0.24 5.59
CA GLU A 55 -25.27 1.38 5.00
C GLU A 55 -25.79 1.07 3.59
N ILE A 56 -25.02 0.39 2.75
CA ILE A 56 -25.50 -0.08 1.44
C ILE A 56 -26.72 -1.02 1.63
N GLN A 57 -26.65 -1.98 2.55
CA GLN A 57 -27.77 -2.87 2.82
C GLN A 57 -28.98 -2.15 3.39
N ARG A 58 -28.77 -1.13 4.23
CA ARG A 58 -29.84 -0.36 4.88
C ARG A 58 -30.56 0.58 3.92
N PHE A 59 -29.82 1.25 3.03
CA PHE A 59 -30.36 2.32 2.18
C PHE A 59 -30.68 1.87 0.76
N THR A 60 -30.54 0.58 0.44
CA THR A 60 -30.89 0.03 -0.86
C THR A 60 -31.86 -1.14 -0.73
N THR A 61 -32.67 -1.38 -1.77
CA THR A 61 -33.50 -2.59 -1.80
C THR A 61 -32.61 -3.83 -1.88
N PRO A 62 -32.96 -4.94 -1.22
CA PRO A 62 -32.16 -6.16 -1.26
C PRO A 62 -31.83 -6.58 -2.70
N GLY A 63 -30.53 -6.79 -2.98
CA GLY A 63 -30.05 -7.17 -4.31
C GLY A 63 -29.84 -6.03 -5.31
N ALA A 64 -30.13 -4.77 -4.95
CA ALA A 64 -29.89 -3.62 -5.84
C ALA A 64 -28.41 -3.37 -6.15
N LEU A 65 -27.54 -3.56 -5.15
CA LEU A 65 -26.08 -3.44 -5.27
C LEU A 65 -25.40 -4.68 -4.70
N ARG A 66 -24.73 -5.44 -5.56
CA ARG A 66 -23.90 -6.57 -5.14
C ARG A 66 -22.56 -6.05 -4.63
N THR A 67 -22.31 -6.25 -3.34
CA THR A 67 -21.14 -5.71 -2.65
C THR A 67 -20.12 -6.80 -2.32
N LEU A 68 -18.85 -6.55 -2.61
CA LEU A 68 -17.72 -7.40 -2.25
C LEU A 68 -16.81 -6.70 -1.25
N VAL A 69 -16.53 -7.37 -0.15
CA VAL A 69 -15.54 -6.91 0.83
C VAL A 69 -14.18 -7.50 0.48
N TYR A 70 -13.24 -6.64 0.09
CA TYR A 70 -11.91 -7.02 -0.36
C TYR A 70 -10.84 -6.61 0.66
N HIS A 71 -10.68 -7.42 1.72
CA HIS A 71 -9.54 -7.37 2.65
C HIS A 71 -9.40 -8.71 3.40
N GLY A 72 -8.24 -8.94 4.03
CA GLY A 72 -8.01 -10.12 4.86
C GLY A 72 -8.15 -11.45 4.11
N ALA A 73 -8.71 -12.46 4.78
CA ALA A 73 -8.88 -13.82 4.24
C ALA A 73 -9.84 -13.88 3.03
N GLN A 74 -10.78 -12.93 2.91
CA GLN A 74 -11.75 -12.86 1.81
C GLN A 74 -11.10 -12.58 0.44
N LYS A 75 -9.82 -12.18 0.40
CA LYS A 75 -9.09 -11.88 -0.85
C LYS A 75 -8.84 -13.10 -1.72
N ALA A 76 -8.66 -14.28 -1.14
CA ALA A 76 -8.19 -15.48 -1.86
C ALA A 76 -9.14 -15.92 -2.98
N ASN A 77 -10.44 -15.65 -2.82
CA ASN A 77 -11.49 -16.09 -3.75
C ASN A 77 -12.11 -14.95 -4.58
N ALA A 78 -11.56 -13.73 -4.48
CA ALA A 78 -12.20 -12.52 -5.00
C ALA A 78 -11.97 -12.27 -6.51
N SER A 79 -10.90 -12.81 -7.09
CA SER A 79 -10.50 -12.56 -8.48
C SER A 79 -11.58 -12.94 -9.51
N SER A 80 -12.31 -14.03 -9.27
CA SER A 80 -13.43 -14.47 -10.11
C SER A 80 -14.74 -13.69 -9.86
N GLN A 81 -14.81 -12.95 -8.76
CA GLN A 81 -16.03 -12.28 -8.30
C GLN A 81 -16.12 -10.82 -8.78
N PHE A 82 -15.00 -10.18 -9.14
CA PHE A 82 -15.00 -8.77 -9.56
C PHE A 82 -15.94 -8.45 -10.73
N LYS A 83 -16.16 -9.40 -11.66
CA LYS A 83 -17.08 -9.21 -12.79
C LYS A 83 -18.57 -9.33 -12.40
N LYS A 84 -18.86 -9.82 -11.20
CA LYS A 84 -20.22 -10.14 -10.73
C LYS A 84 -20.73 -9.16 -9.67
N VAL A 85 -19.96 -8.13 -9.34
CA VAL A 85 -20.26 -7.20 -8.25
C VAL A 85 -20.28 -5.76 -8.75
N ASP A 86 -21.11 -4.96 -8.10
CA ASP A 86 -21.33 -3.56 -8.45
C ASP A 86 -20.46 -2.64 -7.58
N VAL A 87 -20.15 -3.07 -6.34
CA VAL A 87 -19.34 -2.32 -5.38
C VAL A 87 -18.28 -3.21 -4.75
N VAL A 88 -17.04 -2.74 -4.71
CA VAL A 88 -15.93 -3.36 -3.98
C VAL A 88 -15.51 -2.43 -2.85
N VAL A 89 -15.53 -2.89 -1.61
CA VAL A 89 -15.07 -2.13 -0.45
C VAL A 89 -13.71 -2.68 -0.01
N THR A 90 -12.70 -1.82 0.03
CA THR A 90 -11.35 -2.19 0.45
C THR A 90 -10.75 -1.14 1.39
N THR A 91 -9.55 -1.44 1.89
CA THR A 91 -8.80 -0.56 2.78
C THR A 91 -7.57 0.02 2.10
N TYR A 92 -7.12 1.18 2.58
CA TYR A 92 -5.86 1.78 2.14
C TYR A 92 -4.67 0.81 2.20
N GLN A 93 -4.57 0.04 3.30
CA GLN A 93 -3.50 -0.94 3.47
C GLN A 93 -3.56 -2.07 2.44
N THR A 94 -4.77 -2.57 2.16
CA THR A 94 -4.95 -3.62 1.16
C THR A 94 -4.59 -3.10 -0.23
N LEU A 95 -5.03 -1.88 -0.57
CA LEU A 95 -4.71 -1.23 -1.84
C LEU A 95 -3.21 -1.00 -2.00
N GLU A 96 -2.51 -0.53 -0.96
CA GLU A 96 -1.04 -0.36 -0.99
C GLU A 96 -0.32 -1.68 -1.28
N THR A 97 -0.72 -2.76 -0.60
CA THR A 97 -0.10 -4.08 -0.78
C THR A 97 -0.33 -4.60 -2.20
N GLU A 98 -1.53 -4.39 -2.75
CA GLU A 98 -1.91 -4.78 -4.11
C GLU A 98 -1.15 -3.98 -5.14
N TYR A 99 -1.10 -2.66 -4.95
CA TYR A 99 -0.34 -1.75 -5.78
C TYR A 99 1.14 -2.12 -5.79
N ARG A 100 1.75 -2.37 -4.63
CA ARG A 100 3.15 -2.78 -4.53
C ARG A 100 3.41 -4.11 -5.23
N ARG A 101 2.53 -5.10 -5.05
CA ARG A 101 2.65 -6.40 -5.73
C ARG A 101 2.63 -6.24 -7.24
N GLU A 102 1.70 -5.45 -7.77
CA GLU A 102 1.56 -5.25 -9.22
C GLU A 102 2.73 -4.44 -9.79
N THR A 103 3.08 -3.36 -9.10
CA THR A 103 4.21 -2.48 -9.45
C THR A 103 5.54 -3.24 -9.44
N ASN A 104 5.73 -4.19 -8.53
CA ASN A 104 6.96 -4.99 -8.46
C ASN A 104 7.17 -5.90 -9.69
N LYS A 105 6.10 -6.39 -10.32
CA LYS A 105 6.20 -7.21 -11.55
C LYS A 105 6.78 -6.45 -12.73
N GLN A 106 6.60 -5.12 -12.74
CA GLN A 106 7.04 -4.24 -13.81
C GLN A 106 8.46 -3.72 -13.60
N ARG A 107 9.13 -4.10 -12.50
CA ARG A 107 10.47 -3.63 -12.23
C ARG A 107 11.48 -4.32 -13.13
N LEU A 108 12.38 -3.53 -13.69
CA LEU A 108 13.47 -3.95 -14.55
C LEU A 108 14.80 -3.78 -13.82
N ALA A 109 15.70 -4.74 -14.03
CA ALA A 109 17.05 -4.66 -13.49
C ALA A 109 17.88 -3.66 -14.30
N CYS A 110 18.64 -2.81 -13.60
CA CYS A 110 19.64 -1.97 -14.22
C CYS A 110 20.80 -2.82 -14.75
N LYS A 111 21.15 -2.65 -16.03
CA LYS A 111 22.25 -3.37 -16.69
C LYS A 111 23.61 -3.20 -16.03
N PHE A 112 23.82 -2.12 -15.27
CA PHE A 112 25.12 -1.78 -14.68
C PHE A 112 25.26 -2.13 -13.19
N CYS A 113 24.20 -2.01 -12.39
CA CYS A 113 24.24 -2.30 -10.95
C CYS A 113 23.32 -3.42 -10.48
N GLY A 114 22.51 -4.01 -11.37
CA GLY A 114 21.56 -5.08 -11.06
C GLY A 114 20.35 -4.69 -10.22
N LYS A 115 20.28 -3.46 -9.68
CA LYS A 115 19.14 -2.99 -8.87
C LYS A 115 17.87 -2.90 -9.70
N LEU A 116 16.73 -3.19 -9.07
CA LEU A 116 15.40 -3.18 -9.68
C LEU A 116 14.74 -1.80 -9.60
N PHE A 117 14.23 -1.30 -10.72
CA PHE A 117 13.55 -0.02 -10.82
C PHE A 117 12.30 -0.13 -11.69
N LEU A 118 11.34 0.76 -11.50
CA LEU A 118 10.29 0.96 -12.51
C LEU A 118 10.89 1.53 -13.80
N PRO A 119 10.31 1.26 -14.99
CA PRO A 119 10.88 1.70 -16.27
C PRO A 119 11.23 3.20 -16.30
N GLU A 120 10.31 4.04 -15.85
CA GLU A 120 10.49 5.50 -15.77
C GLU A 120 11.66 5.90 -14.86
N LYS A 121 11.79 5.22 -13.71
CA LYS A 121 12.87 5.45 -12.74
C LYS A 121 14.19 4.87 -13.21
N LEU A 122 14.17 3.79 -13.99
CA LEU A 122 15.35 3.15 -14.53
C LEU A 122 16.07 4.08 -15.52
N ALA A 123 15.31 4.72 -16.41
CA ALA A 123 15.86 5.70 -17.35
C ALA A 123 16.57 6.84 -16.62
N PHE A 124 15.94 7.39 -15.57
CA PHE A 124 16.55 8.42 -14.73
C PHE A 124 17.80 7.93 -13.98
N HIS A 125 17.74 6.72 -13.41
CA HIS A 125 18.87 6.09 -12.73
C HIS A 125 20.07 5.91 -13.67
N GLN A 126 19.84 5.41 -14.88
CA GLN A 126 20.90 5.18 -15.86
C GLN A 126 21.55 6.49 -16.35
N ARG A 127 20.75 7.54 -16.49
CA ARG A 127 21.22 8.84 -16.97
C ARG A 127 22.09 9.59 -15.95
N TYR A 128 21.79 9.49 -14.66
CA TYR A 128 22.40 10.37 -13.66
C TYR A 128 23.19 9.65 -12.56
N PHE A 129 22.95 8.36 -12.35
CA PHE A 129 23.50 7.64 -11.21
C PHE A 129 24.35 6.43 -11.58
N CYS A 130 24.05 5.74 -12.69
CA CYS A 130 24.65 4.44 -12.97
C CYS A 130 24.83 4.16 -14.47
N GLY A 131 26.05 3.84 -14.88
CA GLY A 131 26.39 3.62 -16.30
C GLY A 131 27.63 4.42 -16.69
N PRO A 132 28.23 4.11 -17.85
CA PRO A 132 29.44 4.78 -18.32
C PRO A 132 29.21 6.26 -18.61
N ASP A 133 28.02 6.60 -19.13
CA ASP A 133 27.65 7.96 -19.55
C ASP A 133 26.85 8.74 -18.49
N ALA A 134 26.82 8.26 -17.25
CA ALA A 134 26.02 8.87 -16.20
C ALA A 134 26.56 10.27 -15.84
N VAL A 135 25.74 11.31 -16.03
CA VAL A 135 26.10 12.71 -15.73
C VAL A 135 25.94 12.95 -14.23
N ARG A 136 26.97 12.59 -13.48
CA ARG A 136 26.99 12.71 -12.02
C ARG A 136 27.37 14.12 -11.59
N THR A 137 26.59 14.71 -10.70
CA THR A 137 26.96 15.97 -10.06
C THR A 137 28.21 15.81 -9.19
N ALA A 138 28.95 16.89 -8.94
CA ALA A 138 30.17 16.86 -8.12
C ALA A 138 29.93 16.24 -6.72
N LYS A 139 28.77 16.52 -6.10
CA LYS A 139 28.35 15.95 -4.82
C LYS A 139 28.11 14.44 -4.87
N GLN A 140 27.52 13.94 -5.97
CA GLN A 140 27.28 12.51 -6.17
C GLN A 140 28.58 11.73 -6.40
N ARG A 141 29.56 12.31 -7.13
CA ARG A 141 30.89 11.70 -7.32
C ARG A 141 31.63 11.45 -6.00
N MET A 142 31.46 12.33 -5.01
CA MET A 142 32.09 12.18 -3.69
C MET A 142 31.43 11.08 -2.82
N THR A 143 30.17 10.71 -3.08
CA THR A 143 29.43 9.74 -2.25
C THR A 143 29.81 8.29 -2.61
N ASP A 144 30.08 8.01 -3.88
CA ASP A 144 30.49 6.68 -4.36
C ASP A 144 31.83 6.19 -3.76
N LYS A 145 32.75 7.11 -3.47
CA LYS A 145 34.04 6.79 -2.82
C LYS A 145 33.87 6.25 -1.40
N LYS A 146 32.84 6.68 -0.66
CA LYS A 146 32.62 6.25 0.73
C LYS A 146 31.97 4.86 0.84
N HIS A 147 31.13 4.47 -0.13
CA HIS A 147 30.25 3.31 0.04
C HIS A 147 30.92 1.95 -0.22
N LYS A 148 31.95 1.88 -1.09
CA LYS A 148 32.70 0.63 -1.32
C LYS A 148 33.71 0.36 -0.18
N ASP A 149 34.46 1.37 0.24
CA ASP A 149 35.51 1.19 1.25
C ASP A 149 34.95 1.01 2.66
N ALA A 150 33.84 1.68 3.00
CA ALA A 150 33.20 1.52 4.31
C ALA A 150 32.47 0.17 4.46
N ALA A 151 31.84 -0.31 3.38
CA ALA A 151 31.20 -1.63 3.38
C ALA A 151 32.24 -2.76 3.49
N VAL A 152 33.34 -2.68 2.73
CA VAL A 152 34.44 -3.66 2.80
C VAL A 152 35.14 -3.63 4.17
N LYS A 153 35.42 -2.44 4.72
CA LYS A 153 35.97 -2.31 6.08
C LYS A 153 35.03 -2.86 7.14
N GLY A 154 33.72 -2.62 7.02
CA GLY A 154 32.70 -3.18 7.92
C GLY A 154 32.63 -4.71 7.86
N MET A 155 32.75 -5.30 6.66
CA MET A 155 32.78 -6.76 6.50
C MET A 155 34.05 -7.40 7.07
N GLN A 156 35.21 -6.72 6.97
CA GLN A 156 36.48 -7.17 7.57
C GLN A 156 36.49 -7.04 9.10
N THR A 157 35.91 -5.97 9.66
CA THR A 157 35.80 -5.82 11.13
C THR A 157 34.80 -6.78 11.75
N MET A 158 33.86 -7.33 10.97
CA MET A 158 32.89 -8.34 11.41
C MET A 158 33.29 -9.79 11.09
N GLY A 159 34.49 -10.04 10.56
CA GLY A 159 35.04 -11.40 10.41
C GLY A 159 34.24 -12.35 9.49
N ILE A 160 33.49 -11.84 8.52
CA ILE A 160 32.70 -12.68 7.60
C ILE A 160 33.63 -13.17 6.49
N GLY A 161 34.15 -14.40 6.66
CA GLY A 161 35.07 -15.05 5.71
C GLY A 161 35.71 -16.35 6.24
N GLN A 162 35.65 -16.61 7.54
CA GLN A 162 35.91 -17.94 8.09
C GLN A 162 34.60 -18.46 8.68
N ALA A 163 34.15 -19.64 8.26
CA ALA A 163 32.93 -20.26 8.78
C ALA A 163 33.23 -21.01 10.09
N PRO A 164 32.51 -20.71 11.20
CA PRO A 164 32.29 -21.65 12.29
C PRO A 164 30.85 -22.19 12.26
N PRO A 165 30.55 -23.27 13.00
CA PRO A 165 29.44 -24.16 12.69
C PRO A 165 28.07 -23.55 12.97
N SER A 166 27.09 -24.05 12.20
CA SER A 166 25.67 -23.72 12.22
C SER A 166 25.08 -23.58 13.63
N THR A 167 24.64 -22.36 13.95
CA THR A 167 23.61 -22.12 14.97
C THR A 167 22.50 -21.25 14.34
N PRO A 168 21.21 -21.57 14.56
CA PRO A 168 20.13 -20.87 13.91
C PRO A 168 19.93 -19.49 14.56
N SER A 169 20.27 -18.43 13.84
CA SER A 169 20.04 -17.04 14.28
C SER A 169 18.58 -16.65 14.07
N SER A 170 17.82 -16.56 15.17
CA SER A 170 16.40 -16.22 15.21
C SER A 170 16.16 -14.72 15.34
N TYR A 171 16.78 -13.89 14.49
CA TYR A 171 16.55 -12.44 14.55
C TYR A 171 15.19 -12.09 13.93
N GLN A 172 14.16 -11.97 14.76
CA GLN A 172 12.86 -11.42 14.36
C GLN A 172 12.88 -9.90 14.51
N THR A 173 12.46 -9.19 13.46
CA THR A 173 12.23 -7.74 13.50
C THR A 173 11.19 -7.44 14.57
N PRO A 174 11.45 -6.55 15.54
CA PRO A 174 10.51 -6.32 16.63
C PRO A 174 9.23 -5.70 16.05
N THR A 175 8.11 -6.39 16.26
CA THR A 175 6.78 -5.86 15.98
C THR A 175 6.50 -4.63 16.84
N ILE A 176 5.72 -3.67 16.33
CA ILE A 176 5.30 -2.46 17.06
C ILE A 176 4.75 -2.79 18.47
N THR A 177 4.10 -3.94 18.62
CA THR A 177 3.60 -4.45 19.90
C THR A 177 4.70 -4.74 20.92
N ASN A 178 5.88 -5.20 20.51
CA ASN A 178 7.00 -5.49 21.40
C ASN A 178 7.69 -4.19 21.84
N ILE A 179 7.86 -3.26 20.90
CA ILE A 179 8.38 -1.92 21.17
C ILE A 179 7.47 -1.18 22.17
N TYR A 180 6.14 -1.24 21.97
CA TYR A 180 5.18 -0.62 22.89
C TYR A 180 5.22 -1.23 24.30
N LYS A 181 5.39 -2.55 24.42
CA LYS A 181 5.51 -3.24 25.72
C LYS A 181 6.79 -2.84 26.47
N GLU A 182 7.89 -2.66 25.77
CA GLU A 182 9.14 -2.17 26.36
C GLU A 182 8.98 -0.75 26.91
N TYR A 183 8.45 0.17 26.11
CA TYR A 183 8.21 1.55 26.56
C TYR A 183 7.26 1.63 27.77
N MET A 184 6.21 0.81 27.78
CA MET A 184 5.26 0.79 28.91
C MET A 184 5.89 0.18 30.17
N LYS A 185 6.79 -0.79 30.02
CA LYS A 185 7.55 -1.38 31.13
C LYS A 185 8.55 -0.39 31.73
N GLU A 186 9.23 0.40 30.89
CA GLU A 186 10.12 1.49 31.34
C GLU A 186 9.34 2.60 32.08
N ALA A 187 8.09 2.83 31.71
CA ALA A 187 7.18 3.74 32.41
C ALA A 187 6.52 3.14 33.68
N GLY A 188 6.87 1.91 34.07
CA GLY A 188 6.32 1.25 35.26
C GLY A 188 4.88 0.73 35.11
N VAL A 189 4.38 0.59 33.88
CA VAL A 189 3.01 0.17 33.58
C VAL A 189 3.00 -1.24 32.98
N GLU A 190 2.42 -2.22 33.69
CA GLU A 190 2.25 -3.59 33.16
C GLU A 190 1.09 -3.67 32.16
N VAL A 191 1.40 -3.95 30.89
CA VAL A 191 0.40 -4.22 29.85
C VAL A 191 0.11 -5.71 29.76
N LYS A 192 -0.96 -6.18 30.41
CA LYS A 192 -1.46 -7.56 30.24
C LYS A 192 -2.16 -7.70 28.89
N ALA A 193 -1.77 -8.71 28.11
CA ALA A 193 -2.49 -9.07 26.89
C ALA A 193 -3.87 -9.64 27.27
N LYS A 194 -4.94 -9.08 26.73
CA LYS A 194 -6.22 -9.79 26.67
C LYS A 194 -6.07 -10.91 25.65
N GLY A 195 -6.19 -12.16 26.11
CA GLY A 195 -6.32 -13.33 25.25
C GLY A 195 -7.61 -13.29 24.44
#